data_AF-A0A7L0I7V6-F1
#
_entry.id   AF-A0A7L0I7V6-F1
#
_cell.length_a   1.000
_cell.length_b   1.000
_cell.length_c   1.000
_cell.angle_alpha   90.00
_cell.angle_beta   90.00
_cell.angle_gamma   90.00
#
_symmetry.space_group_name_H-M   'P 1'
#
loop_
_entity.id
_entity.type
_entity.pdbx_description
1 polymer ?
#
loop_
_entity_poly.entity_id
_entity_poly.type
_entity_poly.pdbx_seq_one_letter_code
_entity_poly.pdbx_strand_id
1 'polypeptide(L)'
;SHHLSVHVMGRSLMARLLRGSVGALDTSSRIELDTSNVACLPQPRRMRWQEYADSCLPLVLLVLLCLTQAYVYRLRRAIAAFYFPKREKRRVLYFYNKLLRQRQSFVQRQRKLVAQRARQHPGLGLSLLEWCCRCWPRLRCWLRRSCTVCGTPRTPQDWVCPTPTCSAPYCRPCW
;
A
#
# COMPACT_ATOMS: atom_id res chain seq x y z
N SER A 1 33.89 -22.02 -40.29
CA SER A 1 34.66 -21.78 -41.53
C SER A 1 33.68 -21.41 -42.64
N HIS A 2 33.64 -20.14 -43.04
CA HIS A 2 32.74 -19.66 -44.10
C HIS A 2 33.58 -19.26 -45.32
N HIS A 3 33.25 -19.82 -46.49
CA HIS A 3 33.95 -19.58 -47.76
C HIS A 3 33.10 -18.62 -48.61
N LEU A 4 33.59 -17.40 -48.85
CA LEU A 4 32.93 -16.42 -49.70
C LEU A 4 33.64 -16.35 -51.05
N SER A 5 33.00 -16.85 -52.11
CA SER A 5 33.49 -16.72 -53.48
C SER A 5 32.75 -15.58 -54.20
N VAL A 6 33.51 -14.61 -54.72
CA VAL A 6 32.95 -13.46 -55.46
C VAL A 6 33.14 -13.67 -56.96
N HIS A 7 32.05 -14.02 -57.66
CA HIS A 7 32.05 -14.16 -59.12
C HIS A 7 31.60 -12.87 -59.81
N VAL A 8 32.56 -12.18 -60.44
CA VAL A 8 32.27 -11.00 -61.27
C VAL A 8 31.86 -11.47 -62.67
N MET A 9 30.68 -11.06 -63.17
CA MET A 9 30.17 -11.38 -64.52
C MET A 9 30.29 -10.17 -65.46
N GLY A 10 30.55 -10.42 -66.75
CA GLY A 10 30.65 -9.37 -67.80
C GLY A 10 32.04 -9.21 -68.44
N ARG A 11 32.09 -8.66 -69.67
CA ARG A 11 33.31 -8.50 -70.50
C ARG A 11 33.86 -7.07 -70.53
N SER A 12 33.26 -6.15 -69.76
CA SER A 12 33.70 -4.76 -69.67
C SER A 12 35.12 -4.63 -69.12
N LEU A 13 35.78 -3.52 -69.42
CA LEU A 13 37.15 -3.27 -68.98
C LEU A 13 37.25 -3.24 -67.44
N MET A 14 36.24 -2.67 -66.77
CA MET A 14 36.12 -2.67 -65.31
C MET A 14 35.99 -4.09 -64.73
N ALA A 15 35.20 -4.98 -65.36
CA ALA A 15 35.08 -6.37 -64.92
C ALA A 15 36.39 -7.16 -65.08
N ARG A 16 37.24 -6.79 -66.05
CA ARG A 16 38.58 -7.38 -66.22
C ARG A 16 39.55 -6.88 -65.15
N LEU A 17 39.55 -5.58 -64.85
CA LEU A 17 40.35 -5.02 -63.77
C LEU A 17 39.98 -5.63 -62.43
N LEU A 18 38.67 -5.71 -62.12
CA LEU A 18 38.17 -6.28 -60.87
C LEU A 18 38.55 -7.76 -60.70
N ARG A 19 38.47 -8.57 -61.76
CA ARG A 19 38.94 -9.97 -61.70
C ARG A 19 40.44 -10.08 -61.48
N GLY A 20 41.24 -9.19 -62.09
CA GLY A 20 42.69 -9.14 -61.87
C GLY A 20 43.03 -8.80 -60.42
N SER A 21 42.35 -7.82 -59.83
CA SER A 21 42.53 -7.46 -58.42
C SER A 21 42.00 -8.52 -57.45
N VAL A 22 40.85 -9.15 -57.73
CA VAL A 22 40.29 -10.22 -56.87
C VAL A 22 41.13 -11.49 -56.93
N GLY A 23 41.65 -11.87 -58.10
CA GLY A 23 42.55 -13.02 -58.26
C GLY A 23 43.92 -12.82 -57.61
N ALA A 24 44.43 -11.59 -57.56
CA ALA A 24 45.66 -11.25 -56.84
C ALA A 24 45.46 -11.21 -55.31
N LEU A 25 44.23 -10.97 -54.85
CA LEU A 25 43.86 -10.95 -53.44
C LEU A 25 43.52 -12.34 -52.88
N ASP A 26 43.16 -13.30 -53.73
CA ASP A 26 42.76 -14.68 -53.38
C ASP A 26 43.87 -15.46 -52.63
N THR A 27 45.14 -15.10 -52.87
CA THR A 27 46.29 -15.66 -52.13
C THR A 27 46.56 -14.96 -50.80
N SER A 28 46.00 -13.76 -50.60
CA SER A 28 46.18 -12.92 -49.40
C SER A 28 44.98 -12.97 -48.43
N SER A 29 43.84 -13.54 -48.85
CA SER A 29 42.60 -13.51 -48.09
C SER A 29 42.22 -14.84 -47.45
N ARG A 30 43.19 -15.56 -46.85
CA ARG A 30 42.86 -16.41 -45.71
C ARG A 30 42.73 -15.48 -44.49
N ILE A 31 41.71 -14.61 -44.51
CA ILE A 31 41.47 -13.64 -43.46
C ILE A 31 40.86 -14.41 -42.29
N GLU A 32 41.68 -14.73 -41.30
CA GLU A 32 41.20 -15.12 -39.98
C GLU A 32 40.58 -13.87 -39.33
N LEU A 33 39.33 -13.59 -39.70
CA LEU A 33 38.50 -12.60 -39.01
C LEU A 33 38.06 -13.21 -37.68
N ASP A 34 38.94 -13.14 -36.69
CA ASP A 34 38.57 -13.38 -35.30
C ASP A 34 37.70 -12.21 -34.82
N THR A 35 36.39 -12.34 -35.01
CA THR A 35 35.37 -11.36 -34.60
C THR A 35 35.14 -11.44 -33.10
N SER A 36 36.18 -11.13 -32.32
CA SER A 36 36.09 -11.11 -30.86
C SER A 36 35.59 -9.74 -30.37
N ASN A 37 34.39 -9.73 -29.77
CA ASN A 37 33.80 -8.53 -29.16
C ASN A 37 34.46 -8.11 -27.84
N VAL A 38 35.58 -8.74 -27.45
CA VAL A 38 36.31 -8.47 -26.19
C VAL A 38 36.86 -7.05 -26.11
N ALA A 39 37.17 -6.44 -27.26
CA ALA A 39 37.57 -5.03 -27.34
C ALA A 39 36.41 -4.07 -27.04
N CYS A 40 35.17 -4.51 -27.21
CA CYS A 40 33.96 -3.74 -26.96
C CYS A 40 33.38 -3.98 -25.55
N LEU A 41 33.98 -4.87 -24.76
CA LEU A 41 33.46 -5.17 -23.43
C LEU A 41 33.80 -4.02 -22.47
N PRO A 42 32.78 -3.40 -21.81
CA PRO A 42 33.03 -2.39 -20.80
C PRO A 42 33.77 -3.04 -19.63
N GLN A 43 34.96 -2.54 -19.31
CA GLN A 43 35.73 -3.02 -18.17
C GLN A 43 35.05 -2.55 -16.87
N PRO A 44 34.59 -3.47 -16.00
CA PRO A 44 33.94 -3.10 -14.76
C PRO A 44 34.97 -2.47 -13.81
N ARG A 45 34.93 -1.15 -13.68
CA ARG A 45 35.78 -0.41 -12.73
C ARG A 45 35.07 -0.35 -11.39
N ARG A 46 35.75 -0.78 -10.33
CA ARG A 46 35.23 -0.64 -8.96
C ARG A 46 35.10 0.84 -8.63
N MET A 47 33.86 1.29 -8.38
CA MET A 47 33.60 2.66 -7.96
C MET A 47 34.29 2.95 -6.62
N ARG A 48 34.84 4.17 -6.50
CA ARG A 48 35.45 4.65 -5.26
C ARG A 48 34.35 5.01 -4.27
N TRP A 49 34.64 4.92 -2.97
CA TRP A 49 33.69 5.29 -1.91
C TRP A 49 33.12 6.72 -2.07
N GLN A 50 33.91 7.63 -2.64
CA GLN A 50 33.49 9.00 -2.94
C GLN A 50 32.35 9.05 -3.97
N GLU A 51 32.44 8.26 -5.05
CA GLU A 51 31.43 8.24 -6.11
C GLU A 51 30.08 7.67 -5.62
N TYR A 52 30.15 6.70 -4.69
CA TYR A 52 28.96 6.21 -3.97
C TYR A 52 28.37 7.28 -3.06
N ALA A 53 29.21 8.01 -2.30
CA ALA A 53 28.76 9.07 -1.41
C ALA A 53 28.07 10.19 -2.21
N ASP A 54 28.68 10.65 -3.30
CA ASP A 54 28.14 11.72 -4.15
C ASP A 54 26.80 11.33 -4.79
N SER A 55 26.62 10.06 -5.13
CA SER A 55 25.36 9.55 -5.69
C SER A 55 24.28 9.38 -4.62
N CYS A 56 24.62 8.90 -3.42
CA CYS A 56 23.66 8.60 -2.35
C CYS A 56 23.26 9.83 -1.54
N LEU A 57 24.16 10.79 -1.33
CA LEU A 57 23.92 12.01 -0.55
C LEU A 57 22.67 12.79 -1.01
N PRO A 58 22.46 13.11 -2.30
CA PRO A 58 21.28 13.86 -2.74
C PRO A 58 19.98 13.07 -2.53
N LEU A 59 20.01 11.74 -2.69
CA LEU A 59 18.86 10.88 -2.43
C LEU A 59 18.45 10.92 -0.96
N VAL A 60 19.43 10.77 -0.06
CA VAL A 60 19.20 10.84 1.39
C VAL A 60 18.69 12.23 1.78
N LEU A 61 19.30 13.29 1.25
CA LEU A 61 18.86 14.67 1.51
C LEU A 61 17.42 14.89 1.05
N LEU A 62 17.04 14.39 -0.12
CA LEU A 62 15.67 14.49 -0.64
C LEU A 62 14.67 13.78 0.27
N VAL A 63 14.99 12.58 0.74
CA VAL A 63 14.15 11.85 1.71
C VAL A 63 13.99 12.65 3.01
N LEU A 64 15.09 13.20 3.55
CA LEU A 64 15.05 14.04 4.75
C LEU A 64 14.21 15.31 4.52
N LEU A 65 14.33 15.95 3.36
CA LEU A 65 13.53 17.12 3.00
C LEU A 65 12.03 16.77 2.91
N CYS A 66 11.67 15.62 2.33
CA CYS A 66 10.28 15.15 2.31
C CYS A 66 9.74 14.91 3.72
N LEU A 67 10.53 14.31 4.62
CA LEU A 67 10.12 14.10 6.01
C LEU A 67 9.95 15.43 6.75
N THR A 68 10.91 16.34 6.63
CA THR A 68 10.85 17.66 7.27
C THR A 68 9.70 18.51 6.72
N GLN A 69 9.33 18.37 5.44
CA GLN A 69 8.19 19.06 4.84
C GLN A 69 6.87 18.78 5.59
N ALA A 70 6.63 17.52 6.01
CA ALA A 70 5.46 17.18 6.81
C ALA A 70 5.42 17.93 8.16
N TYR A 71 6.58 18.09 8.79
CA TYR A 71 6.72 18.86 10.03
C TYR A 71 6.59 20.36 9.79
N VAL A 72 7.17 20.90 8.71
CA VAL A 72 7.04 22.31 8.31
C VAL A 72 5.57 22.66 8.05
N TYR A 73 4.79 21.77 7.42
CA TYR A 73 3.35 22.02 7.26
C TYR A 73 2.60 22.09 8.60
N ARG A 74 2.95 21.23 9.57
CA ARG A 74 2.39 21.31 10.94
C ARG A 74 2.80 22.62 11.62
N LEU A 75 4.07 23.02 11.48
CA LEU A 75 4.61 24.25 12.06
C LEU A 75 3.97 25.50 11.42
N ARG A 76 3.78 25.52 10.10
CA ARG A 76 3.08 26.61 9.39
C ARG A 76 1.69 26.83 9.95
N ARG A 77 0.96 25.76 10.27
CA ARG A 77 -0.34 25.88 10.94
C ARG A 77 -0.22 26.49 12.33
N ALA A 78 0.78 26.08 13.12
CA ALA A 78 1.02 26.64 14.46
C ALA A 78 1.38 28.14 14.39
N ILE A 79 2.26 28.53 13.46
CA ILE A 79 2.62 29.92 13.21
C ILE A 79 1.39 30.72 12.77
N ALA A 80 0.61 30.22 11.81
CA ALA A 80 -0.61 30.89 11.37
C ALA A 80 -1.66 31.01 12.50
N ALA A 81 -1.74 30.03 13.39
CA ALA A 81 -2.61 30.09 14.57
C ALA A 81 -2.15 31.17 15.57
N PHE A 82 -0.85 31.37 15.71
CA PHE A 82 -0.28 32.43 16.55
C PHE A 82 -0.60 33.83 16.01
N TYR A 83 -0.40 34.06 14.70
CA TYR A 83 -0.66 35.37 14.09
C TYR A 83 -2.16 35.66 13.86
N PHE A 84 -3.00 34.65 13.62
CA PHE A 84 -4.43 34.81 13.34
C PHE A 84 -5.35 34.02 14.31
N PRO A 85 -5.32 34.32 15.62
CA PRO A 85 -6.02 33.52 16.63
C PRO A 85 -7.54 33.53 16.45
N LYS A 86 -8.11 34.65 15.96
CA LYS A 86 -9.56 34.76 15.70
C LYS A 86 -10.06 33.75 14.65
N ARG A 87 -9.26 33.48 13.60
CA ARG A 87 -9.63 32.52 12.54
C ARG A 87 -9.46 31.07 13.02
N GLU A 88 -8.39 30.76 13.73
CA GLU A 88 -8.18 29.40 14.26
C GLU A 88 -9.22 29.05 15.33
N LYS A 89 -9.59 29.97 16.22
CA LYS A 89 -10.65 29.73 17.21
C LYS A 89 -11.99 29.37 16.57
N ARG A 90 -12.38 30.05 15.48
CA ARG A 90 -13.60 29.71 14.71
C ARG A 90 -13.51 28.30 14.13
N ARG A 91 -12.37 27.94 13.54
CA ARG A 91 -12.13 26.60 12.99
C ARG A 91 -12.20 25.52 14.07
N VAL A 92 -11.56 25.73 15.22
CA VAL A 92 -11.57 24.80 16.36
C VAL A 92 -12.98 24.64 16.90
N LEU A 93 -13.72 25.73 17.12
CA LEU A 93 -15.12 25.68 17.55
C LEU A 93 -16.01 24.95 16.54
N TYR A 94 -15.80 25.17 15.24
CA TYR A 94 -16.51 24.44 14.20
C TYR A 94 -16.23 22.93 14.27
N PHE A 95 -14.96 22.52 14.35
CA PHE A 95 -14.59 21.11 14.44
C PHE A 95 -15.11 20.46 15.72
N TYR A 96 -15.03 21.17 16.85
CA TYR A 96 -15.58 20.71 18.12
C TYR A 96 -17.09 20.46 18.01
N ASN A 97 -17.85 21.45 17.53
CA ASN A 97 -19.29 21.31 17.34
C ASN A 97 -19.65 20.20 16.34
N LYS A 98 -18.89 20.07 15.25
CA LYS A 98 -19.06 19.00 14.28
C LYS A 98 -18.86 17.63 14.91
N LEU A 99 -17.78 17.44 15.67
CA LEU A 99 -17.49 16.18 16.34
C LEU A 99 -18.54 15.87 17.42
N LEU A 100 -18.98 16.87 18.17
CA LEU A 100 -20.05 16.73 19.15
C LEU A 100 -21.37 16.27 18.50
N ARG A 101 -21.77 16.90 17.38
CA ARG A 101 -22.95 16.50 16.60
C ARG A 101 -22.82 15.08 16.05
N GLN A 102 -21.66 14.69 15.55
CA GLN A 102 -21.39 13.33 15.07
C GLN A 102 -21.51 12.29 16.20
N ARG A 103 -21.00 12.59 17.40
CA ARG A 103 -21.16 11.72 18.57
C ARG A 103 -22.62 11.60 19.00
N GLN A 104 -23.34 12.72 19.06
CA GLN A 104 -24.77 12.71 19.40
C GLN A 104 -25.59 11.92 18.40
N SER A 105 -25.38 12.10 17.10
CA SER A 105 -26.10 11.34 16.06
C SER A 105 -25.78 9.85 16.10
N PHE A 106 -24.51 9.49 16.37
CA PHE A 106 -24.12 8.09 16.58
C PHE A 106 -24.84 7.48 17.78
N VAL A 107 -24.84 8.14 18.95
CA VAL A 107 -25.53 7.66 20.15
C VAL A 107 -27.04 7.55 19.91
N GLN A 108 -27.66 8.53 19.25
CA GLN A 108 -29.09 8.47 18.90
C GLN A 108 -29.39 7.29 17.97
N ARG A 109 -28.55 7.05 16.96
CA ARG A 109 -28.69 5.90 16.05
C ARG A 109 -28.58 4.58 16.81
N GLN A 110 -27.57 4.44 17.68
CA GLN A 110 -27.40 3.22 18.48
C GLN A 110 -28.59 3.00 19.42
N ARG A 111 -29.08 4.05 20.10
CA ARG A 111 -30.29 3.95 20.95
C ARG A 111 -31.51 3.49 20.15
N LYS A 112 -31.72 4.03 18.94
CA LYS A 112 -32.80 3.59 18.04
C LYS A 112 -32.65 2.11 17.67
N LEU A 113 -31.44 1.66 17.34
CA LEU A 113 -31.19 0.24 17.01
C LEU A 113 -31.45 -0.68 18.21
N VAL A 114 -31.00 -0.30 19.41
CA VAL A 114 -31.28 -1.05 20.64
C VAL A 114 -32.77 -1.10 20.95
N ALA A 115 -33.47 0.03 20.85
CA ALA A 115 -34.92 0.09 21.05
C ALA A 115 -35.69 -0.73 20.01
N GLN A 116 -35.25 -0.71 18.75
CA GLN A 116 -35.83 -1.55 17.69
C GLN A 116 -35.60 -3.04 17.97
N ARG A 117 -34.38 -3.45 18.34
CA ARG A 117 -34.08 -4.84 18.74
C ARG A 117 -34.86 -5.28 19.99
N ALA A 118 -35.09 -4.38 20.94
CA ALA A 118 -35.90 -4.67 22.13
C ALA A 118 -37.39 -4.83 21.81
N ARG A 119 -37.91 -4.12 20.80
CA ARG A 119 -39.30 -4.24 20.33
C ARG A 119 -39.49 -5.42 19.36
N GLN A 120 -38.45 -5.81 18.65
CA GLN A 120 -38.46 -7.05 17.87
C GLN A 120 -38.44 -8.22 18.86
N HIS A 121 -39.61 -8.80 19.11
CA HIS A 121 -39.71 -10.10 19.76
C HIS A 121 -38.77 -11.09 19.05
N PRO A 122 -38.07 -11.98 19.77
CA PRO A 122 -37.23 -12.97 19.13
C PRO A 122 -38.09 -13.73 18.13
N GLY A 123 -37.82 -13.54 16.83
CA GLY A 123 -38.53 -14.26 15.79
C GLY A 123 -38.42 -15.75 16.05
N LEU A 124 -39.39 -16.55 15.58
CA LEU A 124 -39.45 -18.01 15.81
C LEU A 124 -38.09 -18.74 15.64
N GLY A 125 -37.19 -18.23 14.79
CA GLY A 125 -35.82 -18.73 14.62
C GLY A 125 -34.92 -18.61 15.86
N LEU A 126 -35.01 -17.54 16.66
CA LEU A 126 -34.25 -17.39 17.91
C LEU A 126 -34.76 -18.35 18.99
N SER A 127 -36.08 -18.58 19.08
CA SER A 127 -36.65 -19.57 20.01
C SER A 127 -36.30 -21.02 19.64
N LEU A 128 -36.24 -21.34 18.34
CA LEU A 128 -35.77 -22.66 17.87
C LEU A 128 -34.27 -22.85 18.14
N LEU A 129 -33.47 -21.80 17.94
CA LEU A 129 -32.03 -21.83 18.22
C LEU A 129 -31.75 -21.93 19.73
N GLU A 130 -32.51 -21.21 20.56
CA GLU A 130 -32.47 -21.31 22.03
C GLU A 130 -32.89 -22.70 22.52
N TRP A 131 -33.90 -23.31 21.92
CA TRP A 131 -34.30 -24.70 22.19
C TRP A 131 -33.19 -25.68 21.80
N CYS A 132 -32.64 -25.60 20.58
CA CYS A 132 -31.51 -26.43 20.17
C CYS A 132 -30.28 -26.25 21.08
N CYS A 133 -29.99 -25.01 21.52
CA CYS A 133 -28.91 -24.72 22.46
C CYS A 133 -29.19 -25.24 23.89
N ARG A 134 -30.45 -25.40 24.28
CA ARG A 134 -30.85 -26.06 25.53
C ARG A 134 -30.63 -27.58 25.46
N CYS A 135 -30.83 -28.17 24.29
CA CYS A 135 -30.55 -29.58 24.03
C CYS A 135 -29.04 -29.88 23.90
N TRP A 136 -28.21 -28.91 23.52
CA TRP A 136 -26.78 -29.10 23.27
C TRP A 136 -25.89 -28.05 23.99
N PRO A 137 -25.33 -28.36 25.17
CA PRO A 137 -24.57 -27.40 25.98
C PRO A 137 -23.29 -26.87 25.30
N ARG A 138 -22.75 -27.58 24.30
CA ARG A 138 -21.56 -27.16 23.54
C ARG A 138 -21.85 -26.04 22.52
N LEU A 139 -23.08 -25.94 22.00
CA LEU A 139 -23.50 -24.84 21.11
C LEU A 139 -23.73 -23.52 21.87
N ARG A 140 -23.86 -23.58 23.20
CA ARG A 140 -23.99 -22.40 24.07
C ARG A 140 -22.78 -21.46 24.01
N CYS A 141 -21.60 -22.00 23.70
CA CYS A 141 -20.37 -21.22 23.49
C CYS A 141 -20.39 -20.38 22.20
N TRP A 142 -21.21 -20.76 21.21
CA TRP A 142 -21.35 -20.06 19.93
C TRP A 142 -22.46 -19.01 19.97
N LEU A 143 -23.44 -19.17 20.86
CA LEU A 143 -24.46 -18.16 21.19
C LEU A 143 -23.90 -17.05 22.10
N ARG A 144 -22.68 -16.60 21.81
CA ARG A 144 -21.92 -15.62 22.59
C ARG A 144 -22.71 -14.30 22.66
N ARG A 145 -23.13 -13.97 23.88
CA ARG A 145 -23.73 -12.67 24.23
C ARG A 145 -22.77 -11.56 23.79
N SER A 146 -23.16 -10.79 22.79
CA SER A 146 -22.44 -9.59 22.34
C SER A 146 -22.92 -8.37 23.12
N CYS A 147 -22.12 -7.30 23.15
CA CYS A 147 -22.56 -6.06 23.77
C CYS A 147 -23.84 -5.55 23.08
N THR A 148 -24.85 -5.18 23.87
CA THR A 148 -26.16 -4.73 23.37
C THR A 148 -26.06 -3.49 22.48
N VAL A 149 -25.06 -2.63 22.72
CA VAL A 149 -24.86 -1.36 22.02
C VAL A 149 -24.01 -1.53 20.76
N CYS A 150 -22.77 -2.02 20.89
CA CYS A 150 -21.81 -2.07 19.76
C CYS A 150 -21.75 -3.42 19.04
N GLY A 151 -22.36 -4.47 19.59
CA GLY A 151 -22.33 -5.82 19.00
C GLY A 151 -20.97 -6.51 19.07
N THR A 152 -19.97 -5.94 19.76
CA THR A 152 -18.66 -6.59 19.92
C THR A 152 -18.80 -7.85 20.76
N PRO A 153 -18.06 -8.92 20.42
CA PRO A 153 -18.09 -10.16 21.20
C PRO A 153 -17.57 -9.91 22.61
N ARG A 154 -18.23 -10.53 23.59
CA ARG A 154 -17.94 -10.33 25.01
C ARG A 154 -16.50 -10.65 25.37
N THR A 155 -15.88 -9.73 26.11
CA THR A 155 -14.61 -9.94 26.80
C THR A 155 -14.88 -10.30 28.27
N PRO A 156 -13.95 -10.96 28.99
CA PRO A 156 -14.15 -11.29 30.41
C PRO A 156 -14.33 -10.06 31.32
N GLN A 157 -14.17 -8.83 30.81
CA GLN A 157 -14.30 -7.56 31.54
C GLN A 157 -15.61 -6.80 31.26
N ASP A 158 -16.62 -7.46 30.70
CA ASP A 158 -17.91 -6.83 30.36
C ASP A 158 -18.78 -6.60 31.61
N TRP A 159 -19.35 -5.39 31.72
CA TRP A 159 -20.25 -4.98 32.80
C TRP A 159 -21.67 -5.45 32.52
N VAL A 160 -22.34 -5.97 33.55
CA VAL A 160 -23.75 -6.33 33.49
C VAL A 160 -24.54 -5.27 34.24
N CYS A 161 -25.69 -4.87 33.70
CA CYS A 161 -26.57 -3.92 34.39
C CYS A 161 -26.94 -4.45 35.80
N PRO A 162 -26.77 -3.66 36.87
CA PRO A 162 -27.02 -4.09 38.24
C PRO A 162 -28.52 -4.19 38.61
N THR A 163 -29.42 -3.76 37.72
CA THR A 163 -30.86 -3.87 37.94
C THR A 163 -31.32 -5.33 37.86
N PRO A 164 -32.08 -5.85 38.85
CA PRO A 164 -32.44 -7.26 38.93
C PRO A 164 -33.33 -7.74 37.75
N THR A 165 -34.01 -6.82 37.08
CA THR A 165 -34.90 -7.10 35.94
C THR A 165 -34.22 -6.98 34.57
N CYS A 166 -32.99 -6.46 34.50
CA CYS A 166 -32.27 -6.28 33.23
C CYS A 166 -30.85 -6.83 33.33
N SER A 167 -30.58 -7.93 32.62
CA SER A 167 -29.28 -8.60 32.56
C SER A 167 -28.50 -8.30 31.26
N ALA A 168 -28.67 -7.09 30.74
CA ALA A 168 -28.02 -6.64 29.50
C ALA A 168 -26.48 -6.50 29.68
N PRO A 169 -25.66 -7.12 28.81
CA PRO A 169 -24.21 -6.96 28.83
C PRO A 169 -23.73 -5.72 28.06
N TYR A 170 -22.78 -4.99 28.66
CA TYR A 170 -22.16 -3.78 28.09
C TYR A 170 -20.64 -3.92 28.04
N CYS A 171 -20.07 -3.39 26.95
CA CYS A 171 -18.63 -3.21 26.81
C CYS A 171 -18.17 -2.03 27.70
N ARG A 172 -16.92 -2.03 28.20
CA ARG A 172 -16.39 -0.89 29.01
C ARG A 172 -16.58 0.49 28.37
N PRO A 173 -16.34 0.70 27.06
CA PRO A 173 -16.60 2.00 26.44
C PRO A 173 -18.09 2.28 26.16
N CYS A 174 -18.97 1.29 26.35
CA CYS A 174 -20.41 1.39 26.11
C CYS A 174 -21.22 1.64 27.39
N TRP A 175 -20.66 1.29 28.55
CA TRP A 175 -21.21 1.57 29.87
C TRP A 175 -20.97 3.03 30.24
#